data_AF-A0A7R9WB35-F1
#
_entry.id   AF-A0A7R9WB35-F1
#
_cell.length_a   1.000
_cell.length_b   1.000
_cell.length_c   1.000
_cell.angle_alpha   90.00
_cell.angle_beta   90.00
_cell.angle_gamma   90.00
#
_symmetry.space_group_name_H-M   'P 1'
#
loop_
_entity.id
_entity.type
_entity.pdbx_description
1 polymer ?
#
loop_
_entity_poly.entity_id
_entity_poly.type
_entity_poly.pdbx_seq_one_letter_code
_entity_poly.pdbx_strand_id
1 'polypeptide(L)'
;VFIGSCMTNIGHFRAAGKLLKEVKSPIPTKLWMAPPTKMDEAQLREEGYYTIFSNAGARTEIPGCSLCMGNQARVAAGCTVVSTSTRNFPNRLGQGANVYLGSAELAAIVAIEGRIPTVQEYMRYMDKIDA
;
A
#
# COMPACT_ATOMS: atom_id res chain seq x y z
N VAL A 1 -4.75 4.34 0.98
CA VAL A 1 -3.34 4.07 0.64
C VAL A 1 -3.28 3.11 -0.54
N PHE A 2 -2.32 3.27 -1.45
CA PHE A 2 -2.09 2.34 -2.57
C PHE A 2 -0.63 1.88 -2.61
N ILE A 3 -0.42 0.56 -2.54
CA ILE A 3 0.89 -0.09 -2.68
C ILE A 3 0.84 -1.02 -3.88
N GLY A 4 1.51 -0.63 -4.95
CA GLY A 4 1.55 -1.39 -6.19
C GLY A 4 1.77 -0.50 -7.39
N SER A 5 2.77 -0.80 -8.21
CA SER A 5 2.99 -0.25 -9.54
C SER A 5 4.19 -0.95 -10.16
N CYS A 6 4.62 -0.55 -11.35
CA CYS A 6 5.92 -0.98 -11.88
C CYS A 6 7.13 -0.52 -11.04
N MET A 7 6.96 0.39 -10.07
CA MET A 7 8.03 0.79 -9.13
C MET A 7 8.18 -0.18 -7.96
N THR A 8 7.22 -1.08 -7.76
CA THR A 8 7.27 -2.06 -6.67
C THR A 8 7.81 -3.40 -7.15
N ASN A 9 8.36 -4.18 -6.23
CA ASN A 9 8.85 -5.54 -6.38
C ASN A 9 8.39 -6.34 -5.15
N ILE A 10 8.56 -7.67 -5.15
CA ILE A 10 8.09 -8.54 -4.06
C ILE A 10 8.59 -8.12 -2.67
N GLY A 11 9.81 -7.57 -2.56
CA GLY A 11 10.39 -7.14 -1.29
C GLY A 11 9.56 -6.07 -0.59
N HIS A 12 9.01 -5.13 -1.35
CA HIS A 12 8.13 -4.09 -0.82
C HIS A 12 6.82 -4.65 -0.24
N PHE A 13 6.25 -5.69 -0.86
CA PHE A 13 5.06 -6.36 -0.33
C PHE A 13 5.36 -7.17 0.93
N ARG A 14 6.53 -7.82 0.98
CA ARG A 14 7.00 -8.50 2.19
C ARG A 14 7.21 -7.52 3.34
N ALA A 15 7.86 -6.38 3.10
CA ALA A 15 8.08 -5.33 4.10
C ALA A 15 6.75 -4.77 4.62
N ALA A 16 5.82 -4.42 3.71
CA ALA A 16 4.48 -4.00 4.08
C ALA A 16 3.73 -5.08 4.89
N GLY A 17 3.87 -6.35 4.50
CA GLY A 17 3.29 -7.49 5.21
C GLY A 17 3.82 -7.66 6.63
N LYS A 18 5.13 -7.54 6.84
CA LYS A 18 5.72 -7.56 8.20
C LYS A 18 5.11 -6.48 9.10
N LEU A 19 4.95 -5.26 8.58
CA LEU A 19 4.33 -4.16 9.32
C LEU A 19 2.85 -4.41 9.62
N LEU A 20 2.09 -4.92 8.65
CA LEU A 20 0.66 -5.20 8.78
C LEU A 20 0.36 -6.38 9.72
N LYS A 21 1.30 -7.33 9.87
CA LYS A 21 1.14 -8.51 10.74
C LYS A 21 0.95 -8.13 12.22
N GLU A 22 1.54 -7.01 12.66
CA GLU A 22 1.48 -6.55 14.04
C GLU A 22 0.17 -5.85 14.40
N VAL A 23 -0.69 -5.59 13.41
CA VAL A 23 -1.94 -4.86 13.61
C VAL A 23 -3.02 -5.80 14.13
N LYS A 24 -3.61 -5.47 15.29
CA LYS A 24 -4.64 -6.29 15.96
C LYS A 24 -6.07 -6.06 15.44
N SER A 25 -6.28 -5.02 14.64
CA SER A 25 -7.57 -4.58 14.14
C SER A 25 -7.44 -4.30 12.64
N PRO A 26 -8.54 -4.35 11.87
CA PRO A 26 -8.54 -3.72 10.55
C PRO A 26 -8.00 -2.30 10.66
N ILE A 27 -7.14 -1.95 9.71
CA ILE A 27 -6.52 -0.63 9.65
C ILE A 27 -7.59 0.46 9.42
N PRO A 28 -7.37 1.70 9.88
CA PRO A 28 -8.34 2.79 9.73
C PRO A 28 -8.45 3.30 8.29
N THR A 29 -7.55 2.90 7.38
CA THR A 29 -7.52 3.37 5.99
C THR A 29 -7.99 2.32 5.00
N LYS A 30 -8.45 2.76 3.84
CA LYS A 30 -8.63 1.86 2.69
C LYS A 30 -7.28 1.60 2.04
N LEU A 31 -6.69 0.43 2.30
CA LEU A 31 -5.46 -0.03 1.65
C LEU A 31 -5.76 -0.86 0.41
N TRP A 32 -5.15 -0.47 -0.70
CA TRP A 32 -5.18 -1.20 -1.97
C TRP A 32 -3.79 -1.75 -2.25
N MET A 33 -3.72 -3.02 -2.61
CA MET A 33 -2.46 -3.67 -2.97
C MET A 33 -2.57 -4.38 -4.30
N ALA A 34 -1.61 -4.11 -5.19
CA ALA A 34 -1.58 -4.68 -6.53
C ALA A 34 -0.15 -5.15 -6.85
N PRO A 35 0.15 -6.46 -6.71
CA PRO A 35 1.44 -7.01 -7.14
C PRO A 35 1.71 -6.68 -8.62
N PRO A 36 2.96 -6.43 -9.02
CA PRO A 36 3.25 -6.02 -10.39
C PRO A 36 3.13 -7.18 -11.38
N THR A 37 3.36 -8.43 -10.94
CA THR A 37 3.27 -9.62 -11.79
C THR A 37 2.51 -10.77 -11.12
N LYS A 38 2.09 -11.75 -11.93
CA LYS A 38 1.50 -13.02 -11.45
C LYS A 38 2.50 -13.86 -10.65
N MET A 39 3.80 -13.75 -10.95
CA MET A 39 4.83 -14.47 -10.21
C MET A 39 4.96 -13.94 -8.78
N ASP A 40 4.95 -12.61 -8.61
CA ASP A 40 4.95 -11.99 -7.28
C ASP A 40 3.69 -12.35 -6.50
N GLU A 41 2.52 -12.32 -7.14
CA GLU A 41 1.27 -12.76 -6.50
C GLU A 41 1.35 -14.22 -6.04
N ALA A 42 1.78 -15.13 -6.90
CA ALA A 42 1.88 -16.55 -6.57
C ALA A 42 2.81 -16.79 -5.38
N GLN A 43 3.99 -16.17 -5.39
CA GLN A 43 4.97 -16.31 -4.32
C GLN A 43 4.47 -15.68 -3.01
N LEU A 44 3.83 -14.52 -3.04
CA LEU A 44 3.24 -13.90 -1.85
C LEU A 44 2.08 -14.73 -1.27
N ARG A 45 1.32 -15.45 -2.11
CA ARG A 45 0.28 -16.38 -1.66
C ARG A 45 0.90 -17.61 -0.99
N GLU A 46 1.93 -18.19 -1.61
CA GLU A 46 2.67 -19.33 -1.06
C GLU A 46 3.31 -19.01 0.29
N GLU A 47 3.88 -17.81 0.43
CA GLU A 47 4.46 -17.31 1.69
C GLU A 47 3.42 -16.87 2.74
N GLY A 48 2.12 -16.92 2.41
CA GLY A 48 1.03 -16.59 3.33
C GLY A 48 0.79 -15.09 3.57
N TYR A 49 1.45 -14.20 2.82
CA TYR A 49 1.26 -12.74 2.95
C TYR A 49 -0.15 -12.29 2.60
N TYR A 50 -0.84 -12.99 1.69
CA TYR A 50 -2.24 -12.69 1.37
C TYR A 50 -3.18 -12.83 2.57
N THR A 51 -2.90 -13.76 3.49
CA THR A 51 -3.66 -13.89 4.74
C THR A 51 -3.42 -12.68 5.64
N ILE A 52 -2.18 -12.21 5.75
CA ILE A 52 -1.83 -11.01 6.52
C ILE A 52 -2.56 -9.79 5.95
N PHE A 53 -2.55 -9.64 4.63
CA PHE A 53 -3.23 -8.57 3.91
C PHE A 53 -4.74 -8.58 4.15
N SER A 54 -5.36 -9.76 4.05
CA SER A 54 -6.79 -9.95 4.32
C SER A 54 -7.16 -9.63 5.76
N ASN A 55 -6.37 -10.10 6.73
CA ASN A 55 -6.59 -9.84 8.15
C ASN A 55 -6.47 -8.35 8.50
N ALA A 56 -5.57 -7.63 7.83
CA ALA A 56 -5.47 -6.18 7.97
C ALA A 56 -6.64 -5.43 7.31
N GLY A 57 -7.49 -6.09 6.52
CA GLY A 57 -8.58 -5.47 5.77
C GLY A 57 -8.13 -4.84 4.45
N ALA A 58 -6.96 -5.22 3.92
CA ALA A 58 -6.46 -4.72 2.66
C ALA A 58 -7.22 -5.32 1.47
N ARG A 59 -7.49 -4.48 0.46
CA ARG A 59 -8.05 -4.93 -0.81
C ARG A 59 -6.92 -5.28 -1.77
N THR A 60 -6.78 -6.56 -2.09
CA THR A 60 -5.84 -7.06 -3.09
C THR A 60 -6.47 -7.05 -4.48
N GLU A 61 -5.82 -6.40 -5.42
CA GLU A 61 -6.20 -6.35 -6.84
C GLU A 61 -5.41 -7.39 -7.63
N ILE A 62 -5.91 -7.75 -8.82
CA ILE A 62 -5.17 -8.59 -9.76
C ILE A 62 -3.87 -7.89 -10.20
N PRO A 63 -2.81 -8.64 -10.57
CA PRO A 63 -1.56 -8.05 -11.00
C PRO A 63 -1.72 -7.12 -12.20
N GLY A 64 -1.16 -5.90 -12.10
CA GLY A 64 -1.23 -4.89 -13.15
C GLY A 64 -1.11 -3.45 -12.64
N CYS A 65 -1.41 -2.48 -13.51
CA CYS A 65 -1.29 -1.05 -13.17
C CYS A 65 -2.28 -0.59 -12.10
N SER A 66 -3.45 -1.21 -12.01
CA SER A 66 -4.50 -0.88 -11.02
C SER A 66 -4.75 0.64 -10.92
N LEU A 67 -4.76 1.21 -9.71
CA LEU A 67 -5.01 2.64 -9.49
C LEU A 67 -3.93 3.56 -10.06
N CYS A 68 -2.74 3.07 -10.41
CA CYS A 68 -1.65 3.89 -10.95
C CYS A 68 -2.05 4.66 -12.22
N MET A 69 -2.89 4.03 -13.07
CA MET A 69 -3.37 4.66 -14.29
C MET A 69 -4.66 5.47 -14.10
N GLY A 70 -5.54 5.03 -13.19
CA GLY A 70 -6.81 5.69 -12.89
C GLY A 70 -7.87 5.60 -14.00
N ASN A 71 -7.71 4.68 -14.95
CA ASN A 71 -8.63 4.45 -16.07
C ASN A 71 -9.73 3.43 -15.77
N GLN A 72 -9.60 2.67 -14.68
CA GLN A 72 -10.56 1.65 -14.24
C GLN A 72 -10.97 1.95 -12.79
N ALA A 73 -10.34 1.30 -11.82
CA ALA A 73 -10.52 1.60 -10.41
C ALA A 73 -9.99 3.01 -10.10
N ARG A 74 -10.79 3.77 -9.34
CA ARG A 74 -10.44 5.12 -8.86
C ARG A 74 -10.69 5.21 -7.37
N VAL A 75 -9.95 6.10 -6.71
CA VAL A 75 -10.21 6.44 -5.31
C VAL A 75 -11.47 7.32 -5.20
N ALA A 76 -12.02 7.41 -3.99
CA ALA A 76 -13.15 8.30 -3.70
C ALA A 76 -12.80 9.77 -4.02
N ALA A 77 -13.81 10.55 -4.42
CA ALA A 77 -13.59 11.95 -4.74
C ALA A 77 -13.14 12.75 -3.51
N GLY A 78 -12.21 13.69 -3.69
CA GLY A 78 -11.73 14.58 -2.64
C GLY A 78 -10.86 13.93 -1.56
N CYS A 79 -10.52 12.63 -1.68
CA CYS A 79 -9.76 11.95 -0.64
C CYS A 79 -8.26 12.25 -0.70
N THR A 80 -7.58 12.01 0.41
CA THR A 80 -6.11 12.06 0.49
C THR A 80 -5.53 10.66 0.35
N VAL A 81 -4.52 10.51 -0.50
CA VAL A 81 -3.91 9.21 -0.83
C VAL A 81 -2.40 9.29 -0.68
N VAL A 82 -1.82 8.33 0.03
CA VAL A 82 -0.39 7.99 -0.12
C VAL A 82 -0.28 6.81 -1.08
N SER A 83 0.58 6.95 -2.09
CA SER A 83 0.68 6.05 -3.24
C SER A 83 2.13 5.73 -3.58
N THR A 84 2.41 4.46 -3.88
CA THR A 84 3.70 4.01 -4.46
C THR A 84 3.66 4.01 -6.00
N SER A 85 2.75 4.78 -6.60
CA SER A 85 2.68 5.00 -8.05
C SER A 85 3.75 5.98 -8.52
N THR A 86 3.84 6.20 -9.83
CA THR A 86 4.83 7.10 -10.44
C THR A 86 4.38 8.55 -10.56
N ARG A 87 3.08 8.84 -10.42
CA ARG A 87 2.48 10.14 -10.75
C ARG A 87 1.36 10.50 -9.79
N ASN A 88 1.29 11.80 -9.46
CA ASN A 88 0.28 12.40 -8.58
C ASN A 88 -0.41 13.63 -9.19
N PHE A 89 -0.47 13.74 -10.52
CA PHE A 89 -1.15 14.85 -11.20
C PHE A 89 -2.63 14.96 -10.80
N PRO A 90 -3.22 16.16 -10.86
CA PRO A 90 -4.64 16.37 -10.56
C PRO A 90 -5.54 15.38 -11.31
N ASN A 91 -6.53 14.83 -10.60
CA ASN A 91 -7.50 13.84 -11.10
C ASN A 91 -6.93 12.48 -11.55
N ARG A 92 -5.62 12.22 -11.36
CA ARG A 92 -4.99 10.97 -11.81
C ARG A 92 -5.54 9.73 -11.12
N LEU A 93 -5.49 9.64 -9.79
CA LEU A 93 -6.01 8.49 -9.04
C LEU A 93 -7.53 8.59 -8.79
N GLY A 94 -8.07 9.80 -8.75
CA GLY A 94 -9.47 10.08 -8.44
C GLY A 94 -9.78 11.57 -8.52
N GLN A 95 -11.05 11.91 -8.67
CA GLN A 95 -11.50 13.29 -8.85
C GLN A 95 -11.19 14.14 -7.61
N GLY A 96 -10.44 15.22 -7.78
CA GLY A 96 -10.07 16.12 -6.67
C GLY A 96 -9.25 15.46 -5.56
N ALA A 97 -8.66 14.29 -5.82
CA ALA A 97 -7.86 13.59 -4.82
C ALA A 97 -6.49 14.26 -4.63
N ASN A 98 -6.05 14.41 -3.39
CA ASN A 98 -4.72 14.88 -3.05
C ASN A 98 -3.79 13.68 -2.87
N VAL A 99 -2.80 13.56 -3.76
CA VAL A 99 -1.95 12.36 -3.82
C VAL A 99 -0.50 12.69 -3.45
N TYR A 100 0.00 11.99 -2.44
CA TYR A 100 1.38 12.01 -1.99
C TYR A 100 2.09 10.76 -2.48
N LEU A 101 3.26 10.92 -3.08
CA LEU A 101 4.11 9.80 -3.46
C LEU A 101 5.03 9.44 -2.29
N GLY A 102 5.20 8.16 -2.01
CA GLY A 102 6.04 7.67 -0.93
C GLY A 102 6.51 6.24 -1.17
N SER A 103 7.44 5.77 -0.32
CA SER A 103 7.90 4.37 -0.36
C SER A 103 6.82 3.42 0.16
N ALA A 104 6.99 2.12 -0.10
CA ALA A 104 6.02 1.10 0.32
C ALA A 104 5.95 0.95 1.85
N GLU A 105 7.09 1.09 2.53
CA GLU A 105 7.21 1.01 3.98
C GLU A 105 6.48 2.18 4.63
N LEU A 106 6.74 3.42 4.14
CA LEU A 106 6.01 4.60 4.60
C LEU A 106 4.52 4.48 4.31
N ALA A 107 4.14 4.02 3.11
CA ALA A 107 2.75 3.83 2.76
C ALA A 107 2.05 2.82 3.69
N ALA A 108 2.70 1.71 4.03
CA ALA A 108 2.17 0.73 4.98
C ALA A 108 2.00 1.34 6.38
N ILE A 109 2.96 2.12 6.87
CA ILE A 109 2.85 2.82 8.16
C ILE A 109 1.70 3.82 8.14
N VAL A 110 1.55 4.61 7.07
CA VAL A 110 0.41 5.52 6.89
C VAL A 110 -0.91 4.75 6.88
N ALA A 111 -0.92 3.55 6.30
CA ALA A 111 -2.12 2.74 6.24
C ALA A 111 -2.58 2.32 7.65
N ILE A 112 -1.61 2.01 8.52
CA ILE A 112 -1.81 1.63 9.93
C ILE A 112 -2.22 2.85 10.77
N GLU A 113 -1.50 3.97 10.66
CA GLU A 113 -1.71 5.17 11.49
C GLU A 113 -2.91 6.02 11.06
N GLY A 114 -3.34 5.93 9.80
CA GLY A 114 -4.39 6.81 9.26
C GLY A 114 -3.93 8.22 8.89
N ARG A 115 -2.65 8.55 9.09
CA ARG A 115 -2.04 9.84 8.77
C ARG A 115 -0.57 9.66 8.39
N ILE A 116 0.03 10.72 7.85
CA ILE A 116 1.48 10.77 7.67
C ILE A 116 2.15 10.79 9.06
N PRO A 117 3.03 9.83 9.38
CA PRO A 117 3.67 9.75 10.68
C PRO A 117 4.73 10.85 10.83
N THR A 118 5.13 11.12 12.07
CA THR A 118 6.36 11.83 12.38
C THR A 118 7.58 10.97 12.07
N VAL A 119 8.78 11.57 12.02
CA VAL A 119 10.02 10.83 11.80
C VAL A 119 10.25 9.80 12.91
N GLN A 120 9.99 10.16 14.16
CA GLN A 120 10.17 9.29 15.32
C GLN A 120 9.23 8.08 15.27
N GLU A 121 7.97 8.30 14.89
CA GLU A 121 7.00 7.21 14.69
C GLU A 121 7.43 6.30 13.55
N TYR A 122 7.86 6.86 12.42
CA TYR A 122 8.36 6.09 11.28
C TYR A 122 9.54 5.19 11.68
N MET A 123 10.56 5.73 12.34
CA MET A 123 11.74 4.95 12.76
C MET A 123 11.36 3.81 13.70
N ARG A 124 10.41 4.03 14.62
CA ARG A 124 9.91 2.98 15.53
C ARG A 124 9.28 1.79 14.79
N TYR A 125 8.63 2.01 13.65
CA TYR A 125 8.11 0.94 12.81
C TYR A 125 9.24 0.24 12.03
N MET A 126 10.19 1.01 11.51
CA MET A 126 11.31 0.49 10.72
C MET A 126 12.26 -0.39 11.55
N ASP A 127 12.55 0.01 12.80
CA ASP A 127 13.39 -0.77 13.72
C ASP A 127 12.88 -2.21 13.94
N LYS A 128 11.58 -2.46 13.69
CA LYS A 128 10.97 -3.80 13.83
C LYS A 128 11.10 -4.68 12.60
N ILE A 129 11.37 -4.13 11.43
CA ILE A 129 11.46 -4.90 10.18
C ILE A 129 12.90 -5.11 9.72
N ASP A 130 13.81 -4.24 10.16
CA ASP A 130 15.26 -4.32 9.91
C ASP A 130 16.01 -5.15 10.96
N ALA A 131 15.35 -5.49 12.08
CA ALA A 131 15.83 -6.44 13.09
C ALA A 131 15.53 -7.90 12.70
#